data_AF-A0A328TSG1-F1
#
_entry.id   AF-A0A328TSG1-F1
#
_cell.length_a   1.000
_cell.length_b   1.000
_cell.length_c   1.000
_cell.angle_alpha   90.00
_cell.angle_beta   90.00
_cell.angle_gamma   90.00
#
_symmetry.space_group_name_H-M   'P 1'
#
loop_
_entity.id
_entity.type
_entity.pdbx_description
1 polymer ?
#
loop_
_entity_poly.entity_id
_entity_poly.type
_entity_poly.pdbx_seq_one_letter_code
_entity_poly.pdbx_strand_id
1 'polypeptide(L)'
;MRDALTMILDLIRQSGIFRNHTSLNGFFQDNSEGADLLLLQLKLDDSLYPQVSGHKIRYAIRFLPLDSECGEVTAPLDFELACC
;
A
#
# COMPACT_ATOMS: atom_id res chain seq x y z
N MET A 1 -14.10 13.17 21.30
CA MET A 1 -14.01 12.93 19.83
C MET A 1 -12.70 12.25 19.44
N ARG A 2 -11.54 12.73 19.94
CA ARG A 2 -10.24 12.08 19.71
C ARG A 2 -10.23 10.60 20.10
N ASP A 3 -10.67 10.27 21.30
CA ASP A 3 -10.60 8.89 21.82
C ASP A 3 -11.44 7.90 21.01
N ALA A 4 -12.62 8.32 20.56
CA ALA A 4 -13.48 7.53 19.69
C ALA A 4 -12.83 7.28 18.32
N LEU A 5 -12.23 8.31 17.72
CA LEU A 5 -11.53 8.18 16.44
C LEU A 5 -10.29 7.27 16.56
N THR A 6 -9.50 7.44 17.63
CA THR A 6 -8.35 6.58 17.92
C THR A 6 -8.80 5.13 18.04
N MET A 7 -9.81 4.85 18.86
CA MET A 7 -10.32 3.49 19.06
C MET A 7 -10.83 2.86 17.75
N ILE A 8 -11.59 3.61 16.94
CA ILE A 8 -12.10 3.10 15.66
C ILE A 8 -10.95 2.79 14.70
N LEU A 9 -9.98 3.70 14.56
CA LEU A 9 -8.85 3.47 13.66
C LEU A 9 -7.93 2.34 14.16
N ASP A 10 -7.80 2.13 15.46
CA ASP A 10 -7.05 1.01 16.02
C ASP A 10 -7.72 -0.34 15.71
N LEU A 11 -9.05 -0.40 15.82
CA LEU A 11 -9.83 -1.60 15.44
C LEU A 11 -9.74 -1.88 13.94
N ILE A 12 -9.86 -0.85 13.09
CA ILE A 12 -9.71 -1.00 11.62
C ILE A 12 -8.31 -1.52 11.31
N ARG A 13 -7.23 -0.93 11.85
CA ARG A 13 -5.87 -1.42 11.52
C ARG A 13 -5.60 -2.85 11.98
N GLN A 14 -6.30 -3.34 13.01
CA GLN A 14 -6.17 -4.71 13.50
C GLN A 14 -7.03 -5.73 12.71
N SER A 15 -8.00 -5.29 11.89
CA SER A 15 -8.83 -6.18 11.07
C SER A 15 -8.06 -6.76 9.88
N GLY A 16 -7.11 -6.00 9.34
CA GLY A 16 -6.30 -6.39 8.18
C GLY A 16 -5.21 -7.40 8.52
N ILE A 17 -5.02 -8.37 7.62
CA ILE A 17 -3.92 -9.34 7.68
C ILE A 17 -2.92 -8.99 6.58
N PHE A 18 -1.65 -8.78 6.94
CA PHE A 18 -0.58 -8.57 5.96
C PHE A 18 -0.36 -9.82 5.12
N ARG A 19 -0.33 -9.61 3.80
CA ARG A 19 0.00 -10.64 2.81
C ARG A 19 1.17 -10.14 1.98
N ASN A 20 2.06 -11.06 1.63
CA ASN A 20 3.16 -10.78 0.71
C ASN A 20 2.62 -10.66 -0.73
N HIS A 21 3.04 -9.60 -1.40
CA HIS A 21 2.77 -9.34 -2.80
C HIS A 21 4.05 -8.92 -3.51
N THR A 22 4.06 -9.10 -4.83
CA THR A 22 5.15 -8.67 -5.69
C THR A 22 4.57 -7.76 -6.75
N SER A 23 5.13 -6.56 -6.91
CA SER A 23 4.80 -5.68 -8.02
C SER A 23 5.67 -5.99 -9.23
N LEU A 24 5.09 -5.85 -10.42
CA LEU A 24 5.78 -6.05 -11.69
C LEU A 24 5.98 -4.70 -12.35
N ASN A 25 7.24 -4.36 -12.66
CA ASN A 25 7.61 -3.06 -13.21
C ASN A 25 7.05 -1.87 -12.41
N GLY A 26 7.07 -1.99 -11.07
CA GLY A 26 6.55 -0.96 -10.16
C GLY A 26 5.05 -0.83 -10.16
N PHE A 27 4.30 -1.80 -10.65
CA PHE A 27 2.84 -1.74 -10.72
C PHE A 27 2.18 -2.94 -10.06
N PHE A 28 1.13 -2.66 -9.27
CA PHE A 28 0.26 -3.64 -8.66
C PHE A 28 -1.19 -3.14 -8.72
N GLN A 29 -2.16 -4.04 -8.93
CA GLN A 29 -3.59 -3.70 -8.91
C GLN A 29 -4.39 -4.83 -8.30
N ASP A 30 -5.44 -4.50 -7.57
CA ASP A 30 -6.37 -5.47 -6.99
C ASP A 30 -7.72 -4.80 -6.63
N ASN A 31 -8.62 -5.56 -6.00
CA ASN A 31 -9.89 -5.08 -5.47
C ASN A 31 -9.83 -4.88 -3.95
N SER A 32 -10.45 -3.81 -3.46
CA SER A 32 -10.60 -3.48 -2.03
C SER A 32 -11.99 -3.86 -1.49
N GLU A 33 -12.54 -5.00 -1.91
CA GLU A 33 -13.91 -5.38 -1.55
C GLU A 33 -14.07 -5.44 -0.02
N GLY A 34 -14.91 -4.54 0.52
CA GLY A 34 -15.17 -4.44 1.96
C GLY A 34 -14.05 -3.79 2.79
N ALA A 35 -13.01 -3.25 2.17
CA ALA A 35 -11.90 -2.58 2.86
C ALA A 35 -12.02 -1.05 2.78
N ASP A 36 -11.82 -0.39 3.92
CA ASP A 36 -11.78 1.05 4.07
C ASP A 36 -10.34 1.60 4.06
N LEU A 37 -9.35 0.76 4.38
CA LEU A 37 -7.96 1.17 4.51
C LEU A 37 -6.98 0.17 3.87
N LEU A 38 -6.00 0.69 3.13
CA LEU A 38 -4.85 -0.06 2.66
C LEU A 38 -3.64 0.27 3.56
N LEU A 39 -3.02 -0.76 4.14
CA LEU A 39 -1.76 -0.64 4.88
C LEU A 39 -0.66 -1.33 4.08
N LEU A 40 0.36 -0.56 3.69
CA LEU A 40 1.51 -1.04 2.94
C LEU A 40 2.75 -1.07 3.83
N GLN A 41 3.55 -2.13 3.76
CA GLN A 41 4.90 -2.16 4.29
C GLN A 41 5.90 -2.35 3.15
N LEU A 42 6.89 -1.46 3.12
CA LEU A 42 7.96 -1.42 2.13
C LEU A 42 9.30 -1.43 2.86
N LYS A 43 10.32 -2.03 2.24
CA LYS A 43 11.68 -1.91 2.77
C LYS A 43 12.20 -0.52 2.45
N LEU A 44 12.88 0.10 3.42
CA LEU A 44 13.48 1.41 3.23
C LEU A 44 14.58 1.38 2.16
N ASP A 45 15.29 0.26 2.04
CA ASP A 45 16.39 0.08 1.09
C ASP A 45 15.94 0.20 -0.37
N ASP A 46 14.67 -0.10 -0.67
CA ASP A 46 14.13 0.01 -2.03
C ASP A 46 14.06 1.49 -2.47
N SER A 47 14.04 2.45 -1.54
CA SER A 47 13.96 3.88 -1.83
C SER A 47 12.78 4.26 -2.74
N LEU A 48 11.67 3.53 -2.61
CA LEU A 48 10.43 3.76 -3.36
C LEU A 48 9.31 4.19 -2.41
N TYR A 49 8.33 4.92 -2.94
CA TYR A 49 7.07 5.22 -2.26
C TYR A 49 5.87 4.85 -3.14
N PRO A 50 4.73 4.51 -2.52
CA PRO A 50 3.54 4.11 -3.26
C PRO A 50 2.72 5.35 -3.67
N GLN A 51 2.37 5.41 -4.95
CA GLN A 51 1.31 6.26 -5.48
C GLN A 51 0.06 5.40 -5.69
N VAL A 52 -0.98 5.65 -4.89
CA VAL A 52 -2.23 4.88 -4.93
C VAL A 52 -3.31 5.66 -5.66
N SER A 53 -4.03 4.98 -6.55
CA SER A 53 -5.24 5.49 -7.22
C SER A 53 -6.36 4.47 -7.11
N GLY A 54 -7.61 4.92 -7.17
CA GLY A 54 -8.79 4.06 -6.99
C GLY A 54 -9.94 4.41 -7.92
N HIS A 55 -10.71 3.40 -8.32
CA HIS A 55 -11.95 3.54 -9.07
C HIS A 55 -12.94 2.42 -8.69
N LYS A 56 -14.07 2.80 -8.08
CA LYS A 56 -15.03 1.87 -7.45
C LYS A 56 -14.31 1.01 -6.40
N ILE A 57 -14.46 -0.31 -6.47
CA ILE A 57 -13.77 -1.26 -5.58
C ILE A 57 -12.35 -1.62 -6.06
N ARG A 58 -11.84 -0.98 -7.11
CA ARG A 58 -10.52 -1.30 -7.67
C ARG A 58 -9.50 -0.26 -7.24
N TYR A 59 -8.28 -0.70 -6.99
CA TYR A 59 -7.15 0.19 -6.76
C TYR A 59 -5.93 -0.24 -7.57
N ALA A 60 -5.06 0.73 -7.82
CA ALA A 60 -3.78 0.55 -8.46
C ALA A 60 -2.70 1.25 -7.65
N ILE A 61 -1.57 0.58 -7.47
CA ILE A 61 -0.39 1.04 -6.75
C ILE A 61 0.73 1.14 -7.78
N ARG A 62 1.25 2.34 -7.97
CA ARG A 62 2.48 2.60 -8.73
C ARG A 62 3.58 2.96 -7.75
N PHE A 63 4.68 2.23 -7.78
CA PHE A 63 5.87 2.55 -6.98
C PHE A 63 6.74 3.54 -7.74
N LEU A 64 7.11 4.64 -7.08
CA LEU A 64 7.92 5.71 -7.63
C LEU A 64 9.18 5.86 -6.78
N PRO A 65 10.32 6.19 -7.39
CA PRO A 65 11.54 6.45 -6.63
C PRO A 65 11.42 7.73 -5.80
N LEU A 66 12.02 7.72 -4.62
CA LEU A 66 12.15 8.92 -3.77
C LEU A 66 13.00 10.00 -4.46
N ASP A 67 14.01 9.58 -5.23
CA ASP A 67 14.78 10.45 -6.13
C ASP A 67 14.12 10.48 -7.51
N SER A 68 13.43 11.56 -7.84
CA SER A 68 12.72 11.71 -9.11
C SER A 68 13.62 11.91 -10.33
N GLU A 69 14.88 12.29 -10.12
CA GLU A 69 15.83 12.60 -11.21
C GLU A 69 16.68 11.37 -11.57
N CYS A 70 17.14 10.63 -10.56
CA CYS A 70 18.09 9.53 -10.74
C CYS A 70 17.59 8.17 -10.24
N GLY A 71 16.41 8.11 -9.60
CA GLY A 71 15.94 6.88 -9.00
C GLY A 71 15.37 5.90 -10.02
N GLU A 72 15.65 4.62 -9.78
CA GLU A 72 15.18 3.52 -10.62
C GLU A 72 14.15 2.68 -9.89
N VAL A 73 13.13 2.23 -10.62
CA VAL A 73 12.20 1.22 -10.14
C VAL A 73 12.74 -0.15 -10.56
N THR A 74 13.54 -0.77 -9.70
CA THR A 74 14.04 -2.13 -9.93
C THR A 74 12.90 -3.14 -9.78
N ALA A 75 12.85 -4.13 -10.67
CA ALA A 75 11.81 -5.17 -10.68
C ALA A 75 12.42 -6.55 -10.39
N PRO A 76 11.74 -7.45 -9.66
CA PRO A 76 10.46 -7.29 -8.94
C PRO A 76 10.61 -6.61 -7.57
N LEU A 77 9.57 -5.90 -7.11
CA LEU A 77 9.52 -5.32 -5.76
C LEU A 77 8.54 -6.13 -4.90
N ASP A 78 9.07 -6.75 -3.84
CA ASP A 78 8.26 -7.45 -2.83
C ASP A 78 7.83 -6.49 -1.73
N PHE A 79 6.55 -6.56 -1.34
CA PHE A 79 5.96 -5.73 -0.30
C PHE A 79 4.85 -6.48 0.45
N GLU A 80 4.47 -5.96 1.62
CA GLU A 80 3.32 -6.48 2.35
C GLU A 80 2.13 -5.51 2.25
N LEU A 81 0.94 -6.07 2.08
CA LEU A 81 -0.31 -5.32 2.00
C LEU A 81 -1.35 -5.94 2.93
N ALA A 82 -2.04 -5.10 3.69
CA ALA A 82 -3.26 -5.45 4.38
C ALA A 82 -4.41 -4.56 3.91
N CYS A 83 -5.52 -5.19 3.52
CA CYS A 83 -6.79 -4.52 3.25
C CYS A 83 -7.65 -4.64 4.51
N CYS A 84 -7.97 -3.51 5.14
CA CYS A 84 -8.63 -3.42 6.44
C CYS A 84 -10.05 -2.89 6.34
#